data_AF-A0A558AWR8-F1
#
_entry.id   AF-A0A558AWR8-F1
#
_cell.length_a   1.000
_cell.length_b   1.000
_cell.length_c   1.000
_cell.angle_alpha   90.00
_cell.angle_beta   90.00
_cell.angle_gamma   90.00
#
_symmetry.space_group_name_H-M   'P 1'
#
loop_
_entity.id
_entity.type
_entity.pdbx_description
1 polymer ?
#
loop_
_entity_poly.entity_id
_entity_poly.type
_entity_poly.pdbx_seq_one_letter_code
_entity_poly.pdbx_strand_id
1 'polypeptide(L)'
;MANEEMNNPEQKAQNMDQEDKDQILESYNKFINYLGDQVSKGEKLGMDEDQLSKAAKRVADYLAGHEEPRNREEQVLKQLWKSTDSSEEKDTVARVLVRMAQKTNG
;
A
#
# COMPACT_ATOMS: atom_id res chain seq x y z
N MET A 1 -26.05 -19.80 25.44
CA MET A 1 -25.76 -18.61 24.61
C MET A 1 -24.34 -18.17 24.96
N ALA A 2 -23.33 -18.64 24.23
CA ALA A 2 -21.94 -18.25 24.45
C ALA A 2 -21.12 -18.73 23.23
N ASN A 3 -21.02 -17.92 22.18
CA ASN A 3 -19.92 -18.02 21.20
C ASN A 3 -19.86 -16.90 20.13
N GLU A 4 -20.29 -15.67 20.43
CA GLU A 4 -20.19 -14.56 19.45
C GLU A 4 -19.15 -13.50 19.83
N GLU A 5 -18.64 -13.48 21.06
CA GLU A 5 -17.71 -12.43 21.53
C GLU A 5 -16.22 -12.74 21.30
N MET A 6 -15.83 -13.96 20.92
CA MET A 6 -14.41 -14.35 20.81
C MET A 6 -13.75 -14.04 19.45
N ASN A 7 -14.44 -13.38 18.52
CA ASN A 7 -13.91 -13.12 17.18
C ASN A 7 -14.17 -11.70 16.67
N ASN A 8 -14.09 -10.68 17.53
CA ASN A 8 -14.05 -9.30 17.04
C ASN A 8 -12.62 -8.94 16.55
N PRO A 9 -12.38 -8.75 15.23
CA PRO A 9 -11.08 -8.32 14.71
C PRO A 9 -10.61 -6.98 15.30
N GLU A 10 -11.53 -6.12 15.73
CA GLU A 10 -11.24 -4.83 16.35
C GLU A 10 -10.57 -5.01 17.73
N GLN A 11 -11.03 -5.94 18.55
CA GLN A 11 -10.40 -6.23 19.86
C GLN A 11 -9.02 -6.86 19.70
N LYS A 12 -8.83 -7.72 18.69
CA LYS A 12 -7.49 -8.28 18.39
C LYS A 12 -6.51 -7.19 17.94
N ALA A 13 -6.96 -6.21 17.15
CA ALA A 13 -6.15 -5.06 16.79
C ALA A 13 -5.86 -4.15 18.00
N GLN A 14 -6.82 -3.98 18.91
CA GLN A 14 -6.63 -3.20 20.15
C GLN A 14 -5.62 -3.85 21.10
N ASN A 15 -5.64 -5.18 21.22
CA ASN A 15 -4.76 -5.95 22.10
C ASN A 15 -3.38 -6.25 21.50
N MET A 16 -3.11 -5.78 20.28
CA MET A 16 -1.78 -5.85 19.69
C MET A 16 -0.80 -5.00 20.50
N ASP A 17 0.42 -5.51 20.71
CA ASP A 17 1.44 -4.79 21.47
C ASP A 17 1.76 -3.42 20.82
N GLN A 18 2.11 -2.44 21.64
CA GLN A 18 2.40 -1.09 21.14
C GLN A 18 3.60 -1.09 20.18
N GLU A 19 4.59 -1.96 20.42
CA GLU A 19 5.76 -2.12 19.53
C GLU A 19 5.35 -2.63 18.14
N ASP A 20 4.41 -3.60 18.09
CA ASP A 20 3.87 -4.11 16.83
C ASP A 20 3.08 -3.04 16.06
N LYS A 21 2.31 -2.20 16.77
CA LYS A 21 1.57 -1.08 16.15
C LYS A 21 2.51 -0.02 15.59
N ASP A 22 3.54 0.34 16.35
CA ASP A 22 4.52 1.36 15.94
C ASP A 22 5.33 0.88 14.72
N GLN A 23 5.72 -0.40 14.70
CA GLN A 23 6.42 -1.01 13.55
C GLN A 23 5.58 -0.98 12.26
N ILE A 24 4.27 -1.25 12.39
CA ILE A 24 3.35 -1.20 11.26
C ILE A 24 3.25 0.22 10.69
N LEU A 25 3.07 1.21 11.57
CA LEU A 25 2.97 2.62 11.18
C LEU A 25 4.28 3.13 10.56
N GLU A 26 5.44 2.79 11.13
CA GLU A 26 6.74 3.22 10.60
C GLU A 26 6.96 2.68 9.18
N SER A 27 6.66 1.40 8.97
CA SER A 27 6.86 0.75 7.69
C SER A 27 5.85 1.23 6.63
N TYR A 28 4.61 1.55 7.05
CA TYR A 28 3.61 2.18 6.19
C TYR A 28 4.09 3.56 5.73
N ASN A 29 4.59 4.38 6.66
CA ASN A 29 5.10 5.70 6.36
C ASN A 29 6.29 5.63 5.39
N LYS A 30 7.23 4.70 5.59
CA LYS A 30 8.37 4.50 4.66
C LYS A 30 7.89 4.18 3.25
N PHE A 31 6.94 3.25 3.11
CA PHE A 31 6.43 2.85 1.81
C PHE A 31 5.71 4.00 1.10
N ILE A 32 4.78 4.67 1.78
CA ILE A 32 4.00 5.74 1.16
C ILE A 32 4.88 6.94 0.79
N ASN A 33 5.87 7.27 1.61
CA ASN A 33 6.86 8.31 1.28
C ASN A 33 7.67 7.94 0.02
N TYR A 34 8.13 6.69 -0.08
CA TYR A 34 8.82 6.22 -1.29
C TYR A 34 7.94 6.35 -2.53
N LEU A 35 6.70 5.90 -2.46
CA LEU A 35 5.76 5.99 -3.58
C LEU A 35 5.48 7.46 -3.95
N GLY A 36 5.27 8.31 -2.94
CA GLY A 36 5.09 9.75 -3.12
C GLY A 36 6.29 10.42 -3.77
N ASP A 37 7.51 10.07 -3.38
CA ASP A 37 8.72 10.58 -4.03
C ASP A 37 8.80 10.22 -5.51
N GLN A 38 8.38 9.00 -5.89
CA GLN A 38 8.33 8.58 -7.30
C GLN A 38 7.25 9.35 -8.07
N VAL A 39 6.07 9.54 -7.47
CA VAL A 39 4.97 10.32 -8.06
C VAL A 39 5.40 11.78 -8.26
N SER A 40 5.94 12.43 -7.23
CA SER A 40 6.40 13.83 -7.31
C SER A 40 7.55 14.02 -8.31
N LYS A 41 8.43 13.02 -8.50
CA LYS A 41 9.42 13.05 -9.58
C LYS A 41 8.76 13.00 -10.95
N GLY A 42 7.75 12.16 -11.14
CA GLY A 42 6.98 12.09 -12.39
C GLY A 42 6.27 13.41 -12.70
N GLU A 43 5.62 14.02 -11.71
CA GLU A 43 4.97 15.33 -11.84
C GLU A 43 5.96 16.42 -12.28
N LYS A 44 7.16 16.46 -11.67
CA LYS A 44 8.24 17.41 -12.05
C LYS A 44 8.74 17.22 -13.48
N LEU A 45 8.59 16.02 -14.04
CA LEU A 45 8.92 15.72 -15.44
C LEU A 45 7.74 16.01 -16.39
N GLY A 46 6.63 16.56 -15.89
CA GLY A 46 5.46 16.94 -16.66
C GLY A 46 4.48 15.80 -16.91
N MET A 47 4.54 14.71 -16.13
CA MET A 47 3.61 13.60 -16.27
C MET A 47 2.21 13.95 -15.77
N ASP A 48 1.19 13.55 -16.52
CA ASP A 48 -0.22 13.63 -16.09
C ASP A 48 -0.64 12.45 -15.19
N GLU A 49 -1.85 12.51 -14.61
CA GLU A 49 -2.37 11.47 -13.69
C GLU A 49 -2.40 10.07 -14.32
N ASP A 50 -2.70 9.96 -15.62
CA ASP A 50 -2.74 8.68 -16.33
C ASP A 50 -1.33 8.10 -16.49
N GLN A 51 -0.35 8.95 -16.80
CA GLN A 51 1.05 8.57 -16.88
C GLN A 51 1.63 8.17 -15.52
N LEU A 52 1.28 8.89 -14.45
CA LEU A 52 1.66 8.56 -13.08
C LEU A 52 1.05 7.23 -12.62
N SER A 53 -0.24 7.01 -12.92
CA SER A 53 -0.93 5.75 -12.64
C SER A 53 -0.26 4.56 -13.33
N LYS A 54 0.12 4.71 -14.62
CA LYS A 54 0.87 3.68 -15.35
C LYS A 54 2.25 3.43 -14.75
N ALA A 55 2.94 4.46 -14.27
CA ALA A 55 4.23 4.32 -13.61
C ALA A 55 4.09 3.57 -12.26
N ALA A 56 3.10 3.95 -11.44
CA ALA A 56 2.80 3.29 -10.18
C ALA A 56 2.42 1.81 -10.39
N LYS A 57 1.62 1.50 -11.42
CA LYS A 57 1.30 0.12 -11.82
C LYS A 57 2.55 -0.71 -12.12
N ARG A 58 3.51 -0.15 -12.89
CA ARG A 58 4.78 -0.84 -13.18
C ARG A 58 5.62 -1.08 -11.93
N VAL A 59 5.68 -0.11 -11.02
CA VAL A 59 6.37 -0.28 -9.72
C VAL A 59 5.70 -1.38 -8.91
N ALA A 60 4.37 -1.38 -8.81
CA ALA A 60 3.61 -2.40 -8.09
C ALA A 60 3.79 -3.80 -8.71
N ASP A 61 3.75 -3.92 -10.04
CA ASP A 61 4.01 -5.17 -10.76
C ASP A 61 5.43 -5.69 -10.50
N TYR A 62 6.43 -4.80 -10.49
CA TYR A 62 7.82 -5.15 -10.18
C TYR A 62 7.97 -5.67 -8.74
N LEU A 63 7.43 -4.94 -7.76
CA LEU A 63 7.45 -5.32 -6.35
C LEU A 63 6.74 -6.67 -6.11
N ALA A 64 5.58 -6.87 -6.73
CA ALA A 64 4.79 -8.08 -6.55
C ALA A 64 5.44 -9.34 -7.16
N GLY A 65 6.10 -9.18 -8.32
CA GLY A 65 6.70 -10.28 -9.07
C GLY A 65 8.14 -10.61 -8.69
N HIS A 66 8.94 -9.63 -8.28
CA HIS A 66 10.41 -9.78 -8.23
C HIS A 66 11.05 -9.45 -6.88
N GLU A 67 10.36 -8.77 -5.97
CA GLU A 67 10.96 -8.35 -4.71
C GLU A 67 10.45 -9.18 -3.52
N GLU A 68 11.38 -9.64 -2.67
CA GLU A 68 11.01 -10.16 -1.35
C GLU A 68 10.69 -8.98 -0.44
N PRO A 69 9.49 -8.95 0.16
CA PRO A 69 9.11 -7.85 1.03
C PRO A 69 9.99 -7.84 2.26
N ARG A 70 10.53 -6.66 2.54
CA ARG A 70 11.50 -6.42 3.62
C ARG A 70 10.81 -6.01 4.92
N ASN A 71 9.52 -5.68 4.86
CA ASN A 71 8.66 -5.33 5.99
C ASN A 71 7.20 -5.84 5.76
N ARG A 72 6.35 -5.72 6.79
CA ARG A 72 4.97 -6.24 6.79
C ARG A 72 4.09 -5.53 5.77
N GLU A 73 4.40 -4.29 5.40
CA GLU A 73 3.60 -3.40 4.59
C GLU A 73 3.87 -3.63 3.11
N GLU A 74 5.15 -3.78 2.74
CA GLU A 74 5.56 -4.32 1.44
C GLU A 74 4.93 -5.71 1.23
N GLN A 75 4.84 -6.53 2.28
CA GLN A 75 4.14 -7.81 2.22
C GLN A 75 2.63 -7.61 2.01
N VAL A 76 1.97 -6.70 2.74
CA VAL A 76 0.54 -6.39 2.54
C VAL A 76 0.27 -5.88 1.13
N LEU A 77 1.11 -4.99 0.59
CA LEU A 77 0.97 -4.46 -0.77
C LEU A 77 1.17 -5.54 -1.82
N LYS A 78 2.18 -6.40 -1.63
CA LYS A 78 2.40 -7.57 -2.47
C LYS A 78 1.20 -8.51 -2.43
N GLN A 79 0.60 -8.76 -1.27
CA GLN A 79 -0.60 -9.58 -1.17
C GLN A 79 -1.82 -8.89 -1.81
N LEU A 80 -2.07 -7.62 -1.50
CA LEU A 80 -3.17 -6.82 -2.09
C LEU A 80 -3.09 -6.82 -3.63
N TRP A 81 -1.88 -6.61 -4.18
CA TRP A 81 -1.65 -6.62 -5.62
C TRP A 81 -1.78 -8.02 -6.23
N LYS A 82 -1.40 -9.07 -5.51
CA LYS A 82 -1.60 -10.47 -5.94
C LYS A 82 -3.05 -10.93 -5.84
N SER A 83 -3.82 -10.34 -4.94
CA SER A 83 -5.25 -10.64 -4.73
C SER A 83 -6.18 -9.83 -5.63
N THR A 84 -5.66 -8.97 -6.51
CA THR A 84 -6.45 -8.31 -7.56
C THR A 84 -6.34 -9.11 -8.86
N ASP A 85 -7.47 -9.66 -9.30
CA ASP A 85 -7.53 -10.63 -10.38
C ASP A 85 -7.73 -9.98 -11.75
N SER A 86 -8.49 -8.89 -11.81
CA SER A 86 -8.80 -8.19 -13.07
C SER A 86 -7.87 -7.00 -13.35
N SER A 87 -7.69 -6.67 -14.63
CA SER A 87 -6.92 -5.47 -15.02
C SER A 87 -7.57 -4.18 -14.51
N GLU A 88 -8.89 -4.13 -14.44
CA GLU A 88 -9.65 -2.97 -13.96
C GLU A 88 -9.45 -2.74 -12.45
N GLU A 89 -9.44 -3.81 -11.66
CA GLU A 89 -9.10 -3.73 -10.23
C GLU A 89 -7.66 -3.26 -10.03
N LYS A 90 -6.70 -3.78 -10.81
CA LYS A 90 -5.30 -3.33 -10.75
C LYS A 90 -5.14 -1.85 -11.10
N ASP A 91 -5.84 -1.38 -12.13
CA ASP A 91 -5.84 0.05 -12.49
C ASP A 91 -6.50 0.92 -11.41
N THR A 92 -7.48 0.38 -10.71
CA THR A 92 -8.12 1.06 -9.57
C THR A 92 -7.18 1.13 -8.37
N VAL A 93 -6.54 0.01 -8.00
CA VAL A 93 -5.55 -0.04 -6.90
C VAL A 93 -4.37 0.89 -7.19
N ALA A 94 -3.84 0.91 -8.41
CA ALA A 94 -2.76 1.81 -8.80
C ALA A 94 -3.15 3.28 -8.60
N ARG A 95 -4.35 3.68 -9.06
CA ARG A 95 -4.85 5.06 -8.87
C ARG A 95 -5.04 5.42 -7.40
N VAL A 96 -5.56 4.49 -6.59
CA VAL A 96 -5.71 4.70 -5.14
C VAL A 96 -4.35 4.87 -4.48
N LEU A 97 -3.36 4.03 -4.82
CA LEU A 97 -1.99 4.14 -4.30
C LEU A 97 -1.35 5.49 -4.65
N VAL A 98 -1.50 5.97 -5.89
CA VAL A 98 -1.02 7.31 -6.31
C VAL A 98 -1.66 8.41 -5.47
N ARG A 99 -3.00 8.35 -5.29
CA ARG A 99 -3.72 9.34 -4.48
C ARG A 99 -3.33 9.30 -3.00
N MET A 100 -3.05 8.12 -2.46
CA MET A 100 -2.54 7.98 -1.08
C MET A 100 -1.16 8.63 -0.95
N ALA A 101 -0.25 8.34 -1.88
CA ALA A 101 1.08 8.95 -1.94
C ALA A 101 1.01 10.48 -2.03
N GLN A 102 0.14 11.03 -2.89
CA GLN A 102 -0.05 12.48 -3.02
C GLN A 102 -0.58 13.13 -1.74
N LYS A 103 -1.47 12.46 -1.00
CA LYS A 103 -2.02 12.97 0.26
C LYS A 103 -1.02 12.97 1.42
N THR A 104 -0.03 12.10 1.38
CA THR A 104 0.99 12.01 2.44
C THR A 104 2.15 12.96 2.22
N ASN A 105 2.44 13.32 0.96
CA ASN A 105 3.48 14.29 0.60
C ASN A 105 2.98 15.75 0.48
N GLY A 106 1.72 16.01 0.86
CA GLY A 106 1.06 17.33 0.80
C GLY A 106 1.03 18.07 2.13
#